data_AF-U6GU92-F1
#
_entry.id   AF-U6GU92-F1
#
_cell.length_a   1.000
_cell.length_b   1.000
_cell.length_c   1.000
_cell.angle_alpha   90.00
_cell.angle_beta   90.00
_cell.angle_gamma   90.00
#
_symmetry.space_group_name_H-M   'P 1'
#
loop_
_entity.id
_entity.type
_entity.pdbx_description
1 polymer ?
#
loop_
_entity_poly.entity_id
_entity_poly.type
_entity_poly.pdbx_seq_one_letter_code
_entity_poly.pdbx_strand_id
1 'polypeptide(L)'
;DGAPFSVSPTGAPKGPPTGAPKGHPEGVPKGPPEGAPKGLSEGAPKGPPEGAPFSYSPEGAPKGPPEGAPCCGSGVGSGGRFVVVDGSCVMFRCYHAMPTLRNREGDNVGALMGFFRSLVQIRRRVSPSHMAVVFDHPTGRSSRLAVSTSYKTHRSHPPLDFVEQMQKAKALCAALGLLPLEVEGVEGDDVIATLVDRLCGGDTQQQQQQQQQQHQQQQQQGELLPDFIATVDKDLLQLLRYNYQSPRRSPRVSLLALHRQGQLLDTQFVRDEYGVEPHQLLDFFSLVGDRADGIVGCRGIGAAAARKLLQAVESLE
;
A
#
# COMPACT_ATOMS: atom_id res chain seq x y z
N ASP A 1 59.43 39.28 26.56
CA ASP A 1 59.34 40.51 25.76
C ASP A 1 58.77 40.26 24.37
N GLY A 2 57.63 40.89 24.08
CA GLY A 2 57.25 41.34 22.74
C GLY A 2 56.52 40.36 21.81
N ALA A 3 55.19 40.30 21.91
CA ALA A 3 54.32 39.97 20.77
C ALA A 3 54.20 41.19 19.83
N PRO A 4 53.98 41.03 18.52
CA PRO A 4 53.34 42.05 17.70
C PRO A 4 51.86 41.72 17.49
N PHE A 5 51.03 42.64 17.97
CA PHE A 5 49.61 42.75 17.63
C PHE A 5 49.42 43.27 16.19
N SER A 6 48.45 42.74 15.47
CA SER A 6 47.74 43.50 14.43
C SER A 6 46.26 43.09 14.36
N VAL A 7 45.48 43.83 15.16
CA VAL A 7 44.08 44.28 15.05
C VAL A 7 43.15 43.59 14.03
N SER A 8 42.11 42.94 14.53
CA SER A 8 40.87 42.64 13.79
C SER A 8 39.98 43.90 13.76
N PRO A 9 39.35 44.27 12.64
CA PRO A 9 38.43 45.41 12.61
C PRO A 9 37.19 45.12 13.47
N THR A 10 36.97 45.96 14.48
CA THR A 10 35.74 46.03 15.25
C THR A 10 34.73 46.89 14.51
N GLY A 11 33.78 46.24 13.85
CA GLY A 11 32.61 46.88 13.26
C GLY A 11 31.59 45.84 12.80
N ALA A 12 30.43 45.79 13.45
CA ALA A 12 29.30 45.02 12.92
C ALA A 12 28.75 45.73 11.66
N PRO A 13 28.53 45.03 10.55
CA PRO A 13 27.92 45.64 9.37
C PRO A 13 26.50 46.13 9.69
N LYS A 14 26.26 47.41 9.51
CA LYS A 14 24.90 47.99 9.55
C LYS A 14 24.25 47.81 8.18
N GLY A 15 23.33 46.85 8.09
CA GLY A 15 22.45 46.66 6.94
C GLY A 15 22.61 45.31 6.24
N PRO A 16 21.55 44.77 5.61
CA PRO A 16 21.64 43.53 4.84
C PRO A 16 22.55 43.74 3.62
N PRO A 17 23.34 42.73 3.21
CA PRO A 17 24.17 42.83 2.02
C PRO A 17 23.29 43.04 0.79
N THR A 18 23.53 44.13 0.05
CA THR A 18 22.90 44.41 -1.23
C THR A 18 23.81 43.90 -2.35
N GLY A 19 23.54 42.69 -2.84
CA GLY A 19 24.25 42.09 -3.96
C GLY A 19 24.04 40.58 -4.04
N ALA A 20 23.73 40.07 -5.22
CA ALA A 20 23.69 38.63 -5.46
C ALA A 20 25.14 38.08 -5.51
N PRO A 21 25.49 37.02 -4.78
CA PRO A 21 26.81 36.42 -4.87
C PRO A 21 27.04 35.86 -6.29
N LYS A 22 28.09 36.34 -6.96
CA LYS A 22 28.57 35.76 -8.23
C LYS A 22 29.68 34.75 -7.92
N GLY A 23 29.36 33.47 -8.12
CA GLY A 23 30.29 32.33 -8.00
C GLY A 23 29.53 31.04 -7.65
N HIS A 24 29.96 29.92 -8.22
CA HIS A 24 29.47 28.60 -7.79
C HIS A 24 30.30 28.14 -6.58
N PRO A 25 29.67 27.62 -5.51
CA PRO A 25 30.41 27.01 -4.42
C PRO A 25 31.03 25.69 -4.90
N GLU A 26 32.36 25.61 -4.90
CA GLU A 26 33.08 24.35 -5.06
C GLU A 26 33.34 23.72 -3.69
N GLY A 27 32.83 22.49 -3.49
CA GLY A 27 33.06 21.68 -2.30
C GLY A 27 31.81 20.90 -1.84
N VAL A 28 31.99 19.63 -1.51
CA VAL A 28 30.93 18.77 -0.93
C VAL A 28 30.78 19.09 0.56
N PRO A 29 29.58 19.43 1.07
CA PRO A 29 29.37 19.65 2.50
C PRO A 29 29.65 18.36 3.29
N LYS A 30 30.56 18.42 4.27
CA LYS A 30 30.75 17.34 5.24
C LYS A 30 29.96 17.66 6.51
N GLY A 31 28.88 16.93 6.75
CA GLY A 31 28.12 16.95 8.00
C GLY A 31 26.65 17.36 7.81
N PRO A 32 25.72 16.84 8.64
CA PRO A 32 24.33 17.26 8.61
C PRO A 32 24.22 18.72 9.10
N PRO A 33 23.27 19.51 8.57
CA PRO A 33 23.05 20.87 9.04
C PRO A 33 22.52 20.86 10.49
N GLU A 34 23.25 21.50 11.40
CA GLU A 34 22.77 21.77 12.75
C GLU A 34 22.01 23.11 12.78
N GLY A 35 20.75 23.05 13.22
CA GLY A 35 19.92 24.23 13.51
C GLY A 35 18.53 24.17 12.87
N ALA A 36 17.49 24.36 13.68
CA ALA A 36 16.13 24.57 13.18
C ALA A 36 15.98 26.00 12.63
N PRO A 37 15.38 26.21 11.46
CA PRO A 37 15.13 27.55 10.95
C PRO A 37 14.12 28.26 11.87
N LYS A 38 14.57 29.31 12.56
CA LYS A 38 13.69 30.25 13.27
C LYS A 38 13.39 31.43 12.34
N GLY A 39 12.18 31.46 11.80
CA GLY A 39 11.64 32.58 11.04
C GLY A 39 10.25 32.24 10.52
N LEU A 40 9.25 33.07 10.80
CA LEU A 40 7.97 33.01 10.10
C LEU A 40 8.18 33.53 8.68
N SER A 41 7.69 32.80 7.69
CA SER A 41 7.67 33.25 6.30
C SER A 41 6.70 34.44 6.17
N GLU A 42 7.21 35.66 6.26
CA GLU A 42 6.44 36.85 5.88
C GLU A 42 6.50 37.01 4.35
N GLY A 43 5.34 36.86 3.71
CA GLY A 43 5.16 37.11 2.28
C GLY A 43 4.01 36.29 1.70
N ALA A 44 2.78 36.80 1.78
CA ALA A 44 1.69 36.30 0.96
C ALA A 44 1.95 36.67 -0.52
N PRO A 45 1.75 35.76 -1.49
CA PRO A 45 1.84 36.11 -2.90
C PRO A 45 0.78 37.18 -3.23
N LYS A 46 1.21 38.33 -3.74
CA LYS A 46 0.32 39.35 -4.27
C LYS A 46 -0.10 38.97 -5.69
N GLY A 47 -1.36 38.59 -5.86
CA GLY A 47 -2.05 38.47 -7.14
C GLY A 47 -2.13 37.04 -7.70
N PRO A 48 -3.19 36.73 -8.49
CA PRO A 48 -3.26 35.47 -9.22
C PRO A 48 -2.16 35.42 -10.30
N PRO A 49 -1.71 34.23 -10.72
CA PRO A 49 -0.78 34.12 -11.85
C PRO A 49 -1.44 34.68 -13.11
N GLU A 50 -0.85 35.72 -13.71
CA GLU A 50 -1.21 36.20 -15.04
C GLU A 50 -0.62 35.24 -16.09
N GLY A 51 -1.51 34.65 -16.89
CA GLY A 51 -1.16 33.77 -18.00
C GLY A 51 -2.22 32.68 -18.18
N ALA A 52 -3.17 32.92 -19.09
CA ALA A 52 -4.06 31.84 -19.55
C ALA A 52 -3.21 30.82 -20.34
N PRO A 53 -3.32 29.50 -20.09
CA PRO A 53 -2.76 28.53 -21.01
C PRO A 53 -3.52 28.67 -22.34
N PHE A 54 -2.79 28.94 -23.42
CA PHE A 54 -3.34 28.97 -24.77
C PHE A 54 -4.12 27.67 -25.05
N SER A 55 -5.43 27.79 -25.24
CA SER A 55 -6.28 26.70 -25.70
C SER A 55 -6.05 26.47 -27.18
N TYR A 56 -5.25 25.46 -27.52
CA TYR A 56 -5.33 24.84 -28.85
C TYR A 56 -6.26 23.62 -28.71
N SER A 57 -7.47 23.72 -29.24
CA SER A 57 -8.26 22.54 -29.58
C SER A 57 -7.67 21.95 -30.86
N PRO A 58 -7.13 20.73 -30.87
CA PRO A 58 -6.80 20.09 -32.14
C PRO A 58 -8.11 19.80 -32.88
N GLU A 59 -8.35 20.51 -33.98
CA GLU A 59 -9.38 20.11 -34.94
C GLU A 59 -8.91 18.86 -35.68
N GLY A 60 -9.58 17.74 -35.40
CA GLY A 60 -9.38 16.48 -36.09
C GLY A 60 -9.71 15.28 -35.20
N ALA A 61 -10.67 14.45 -35.62
CA ALA A 61 -10.86 13.14 -35.01
C ALA A 61 -9.63 12.25 -35.34
N PRO A 62 -9.04 11.53 -34.37
CA PRO A 62 -7.94 10.62 -34.65
C PRO A 62 -8.43 9.52 -35.61
N LYS A 63 -7.86 9.49 -36.82
CA LYS A 63 -8.07 8.40 -37.77
C LYS A 63 -7.01 7.33 -37.52
N GLY A 64 -7.45 6.19 -36.99
CA GLY A 64 -6.64 4.98 -36.84
C GLY A 64 -6.49 4.53 -35.38
N PRO A 65 -6.33 3.22 -35.12
CA PRO A 65 -5.94 2.74 -33.81
C PRO A 65 -4.56 3.33 -33.43
N PRO A 66 -4.27 3.54 -32.13
CA PRO A 66 -2.95 4.00 -31.71
C PRO A 66 -1.88 3.00 -32.16
N GLU A 67 -1.06 3.37 -33.13
CA GLU A 67 0.14 2.63 -33.49
C GLU A 67 1.23 2.91 -32.45
N GLY A 68 1.54 1.86 -31.69
CA GLY A 68 2.47 1.89 -30.58
C GLY A 68 2.17 0.73 -29.65
N ALA A 69 2.52 -0.49 -30.07
CA ALA A 69 2.61 -1.59 -29.13
C ALA A 69 3.57 -1.16 -28.00
N PRO A 70 3.22 -1.36 -26.72
CA PRO A 70 4.13 -1.03 -25.64
C PRO A 70 5.40 -1.84 -25.86
N CYS A 71 6.52 -1.15 -26.07
CA CYS A 71 7.82 -1.78 -26.18
C CYS A 71 8.07 -2.53 -24.87
N CYS A 72 7.92 -3.85 -24.91
CA CYS A 72 8.34 -4.73 -23.85
C CYS A 72 9.82 -4.43 -23.61
N GLY A 73 10.13 -3.81 -22.47
CA GLY A 73 11.51 -3.55 -22.05
C GLY A 73 12.24 -4.88 -21.98
N SER A 74 13.15 -5.07 -22.93
CA SER A 74 14.16 -6.12 -22.92
C SER A 74 15.13 -5.83 -21.77
N GLY A 75 15.00 -6.62 -20.70
CA GLY A 75 16.01 -6.70 -19.63
C GLY A 75 15.45 -6.65 -18.21
N VAL A 76 14.75 -7.69 -17.76
CA VAL A 76 14.64 -8.04 -16.33
C VAL A 76 14.59 -9.57 -16.21
N GLY A 77 15.33 -10.13 -15.26
CA GLY A 77 15.40 -11.56 -14.98
C GLY A 77 14.03 -12.20 -14.70
N SER A 78 14.00 -13.52 -14.85
CA SER A 78 12.85 -14.42 -14.99
C SER A 78 11.91 -14.55 -13.78
N GLY A 79 11.15 -13.50 -13.44
CA GLY A 79 10.01 -13.58 -12.52
C GLY A 79 9.15 -12.31 -12.62
N GLY A 80 7.87 -12.46 -12.98
CA GLY A 80 6.97 -11.32 -13.12
C GLY A 80 6.43 -10.87 -11.76
N ARG A 81 6.51 -9.57 -11.45
CA ARG A 81 5.99 -9.04 -10.18
C ARG A 81 4.46 -9.07 -10.12
N PHE A 82 3.91 -9.75 -9.12
CA PHE A 82 2.46 -9.79 -8.89
C PHE A 82 2.06 -8.92 -7.69
N VAL A 83 1.05 -8.07 -7.88
CA VAL A 83 0.45 -7.26 -6.80
C VAL A 83 -1.00 -7.69 -6.57
N VAL A 84 -1.35 -7.98 -5.32
CA VAL A 84 -2.74 -8.10 -4.88
C VAL A 84 -3.14 -6.79 -4.19
N VAL A 85 -4.18 -6.12 -4.67
CA VAL A 85 -4.71 -4.90 -4.06
C VAL A 85 -5.98 -5.23 -3.28
N ASP A 86 -6.03 -4.83 -2.02
CA ASP A 86 -7.25 -4.86 -1.21
C ASP A 86 -8.12 -3.65 -1.59
N GLY A 87 -8.99 -3.86 -2.59
CA GLY A 87 -9.80 -2.84 -3.20
C GLY A 87 -10.81 -2.23 -2.24
N SER A 88 -11.49 -3.04 -1.43
CA SER A 88 -12.44 -2.57 -0.41
C SER A 88 -11.77 -1.64 0.59
N CYS A 89 -10.65 -2.07 1.16
CA CYS A 89 -9.95 -1.32 2.19
C CYS A 89 -9.35 -0.02 1.63
N VAL A 90 -8.77 -0.07 0.42
CA VAL A 90 -8.29 1.12 -0.27
C VAL A 90 -9.42 2.10 -0.60
N MET A 91 -10.57 1.62 -1.09
CA MET A 91 -11.74 2.46 -1.37
C MET A 91 -12.27 3.12 -0.10
N PHE A 92 -12.43 2.36 0.99
CA PHE A 92 -12.93 2.88 2.26
C PHE A 92 -12.01 3.96 2.83
N ARG A 93 -10.69 3.74 2.78
CA ARG A 93 -9.71 4.77 3.14
C ARG A 93 -9.88 6.03 2.29
N CYS A 94 -10.01 5.88 0.97
CA CYS A 94 -10.16 7.02 0.08
C CYS A 94 -11.46 7.78 0.35
N TYR A 95 -12.55 7.11 0.70
CA TYR A 95 -13.82 7.77 1.04
C TYR A 95 -13.71 8.69 2.25
N HIS A 96 -12.96 8.30 3.28
CA HIS A 96 -12.77 9.14 4.47
C HIS A 96 -11.65 10.17 4.35
N ALA A 97 -10.65 9.93 3.50
CA ALA A 97 -9.51 10.82 3.34
C ALA A 97 -9.69 11.88 2.25
N MET A 98 -10.46 11.58 1.21
CA MET A 98 -10.65 12.48 0.07
C MET A 98 -11.76 13.51 0.36
N PRO A 99 -11.60 14.77 -0.09
CA PRO A 99 -12.70 15.71 -0.06
C PRO A 99 -13.84 15.24 -0.97
N THR A 100 -15.05 15.74 -0.72
CA THR A 100 -16.17 15.56 -1.65
C THR A 100 -15.84 16.24 -2.97
N LEU A 101 -15.64 15.43 -4.02
CA LEU A 101 -15.45 15.90 -5.39
C LEU A 101 -16.69 15.51 -6.18
N ARG A 102 -17.24 16.42 -6.98
CA ARG A 102 -18.45 16.14 -7.76
C ARG A 102 -18.17 16.07 -9.25
N ASN A 103 -18.81 15.13 -9.95
CA ASN A 103 -18.84 15.11 -11.42
C ASN A 103 -19.85 16.16 -11.95
N ARG A 104 -20.06 16.20 -13.27
CA ARG A 104 -21.00 17.14 -13.90
C ARG A 104 -22.45 16.88 -13.52
N GLU A 105 -22.76 15.63 -13.21
CA GLU A 105 -24.06 15.14 -12.78
C GLU A 105 -24.32 15.42 -11.29
N GLY A 106 -23.30 15.86 -10.54
CA GLY A 106 -23.39 16.20 -9.12
C GLY A 106 -23.04 15.05 -8.17
N ASP A 107 -22.76 13.85 -8.66
CA ASP A 107 -22.38 12.68 -7.85
C ASP A 107 -21.03 12.89 -7.17
N ASN A 108 -20.92 12.44 -5.93
CA ASN A 108 -19.63 12.34 -5.25
C ASN A 108 -18.74 11.27 -5.92
N VAL A 109 -17.52 11.66 -6.28
CA VAL A 109 -16.49 10.81 -6.92
C VAL A 109 -15.14 10.90 -6.19
N GLY A 110 -15.11 11.47 -4.98
CA GLY A 110 -13.89 11.67 -4.20
C GLY A 110 -13.14 10.36 -3.93
N ALA A 111 -13.85 9.33 -3.47
CA ALA A 111 -13.26 8.03 -3.17
C ALA A 111 -12.73 7.34 -4.43
N LEU A 112 -13.52 7.37 -5.51
CA LEU A 112 -13.15 6.81 -6.81
C LEU A 112 -11.86 7.45 -7.36
N MET A 113 -11.73 8.77 -7.26
CA MET A 113 -10.52 9.49 -7.69
C MET A 113 -9.31 9.12 -6.82
N GLY A 114 -9.49 9.02 -5.49
CA GLY A 114 -8.43 8.57 -4.58
C GLY A 114 -7.98 7.14 -4.86
N PHE A 115 -8.92 6.26 -5.18
CA PHE A 115 -8.65 4.88 -5.54
C PHE A 115 -7.88 4.77 -6.85
N PHE A 116 -8.30 5.49 -7.90
CA PHE A 116 -7.54 5.57 -9.16
C PHE A 116 -6.10 6.06 -8.94
N ARG A 117 -5.92 7.12 -8.14
CA ARG A 117 -4.59 7.62 -7.77
C ARG A 117 -3.76 6.57 -7.04
N SER A 118 -4.38 5.78 -6.17
CA SER A 118 -3.72 4.67 -5.48
C SER A 118 -3.25 3.59 -6.46
N LEU A 119 -4.09 3.17 -7.42
CA LEU A 119 -3.68 2.22 -8.47
C LEU A 119 -2.50 2.74 -9.31
N VAL A 120 -2.54 4.03 -9.69
CA VAL A 120 -1.43 4.67 -10.41
C VAL A 120 -0.15 4.72 -9.56
N GLN A 121 -0.27 5.02 -8.26
CA GLN A 121 0.87 5.02 -7.34
C GLN A 121 1.48 3.62 -7.21
N ILE A 122 0.67 2.57 -7.07
CA ILE A 122 1.13 1.18 -7.02
C ILE A 122 1.87 0.84 -8.31
N ARG A 123 1.27 1.13 -9.48
CA ARG A 123 1.89 0.87 -10.79
C ARG A 123 3.24 1.56 -10.95
N ARG A 124 3.35 2.83 -10.53
CA ARG A 124 4.59 3.61 -10.64
C ARG A 124 5.69 3.13 -9.70
N ARG A 125 5.33 2.67 -8.49
CA ARG A 125 6.31 2.24 -7.48
C ARG A 125 6.79 0.81 -7.69
N VAL A 126 5.86 -0.08 -8.01
CA VAL A 126 6.13 -1.52 -8.07
C VAL A 126 6.46 -1.96 -9.49
N SER A 127 5.94 -1.27 -10.51
CA SER A 127 5.98 -1.69 -11.92
C SER A 127 5.58 -3.17 -12.08
N PRO A 128 4.39 -3.57 -11.60
CA PRO A 128 3.98 -4.96 -11.61
C PRO A 128 3.74 -5.45 -13.03
N SER A 129 4.05 -6.72 -13.29
CA SER A 129 3.62 -7.38 -14.53
C SER A 129 2.17 -7.83 -14.44
N HIS A 130 1.69 -8.16 -13.23
CA HIS A 130 0.32 -8.58 -12.96
C HIS A 130 -0.24 -7.87 -11.72
N MET A 131 -1.50 -7.49 -11.79
CA MET A 131 -2.21 -6.85 -10.67
C MET A 131 -3.64 -7.36 -10.59
N ALA A 132 -4.03 -7.86 -9.43
CA ALA A 132 -5.42 -8.21 -9.11
C ALA A 132 -5.97 -7.26 -8.05
N VAL A 133 -7.26 -6.96 -8.11
CA VAL A 133 -7.94 -6.11 -7.13
C VAL A 133 -9.06 -6.90 -6.50
N VAL A 134 -9.00 -7.12 -5.18
CA VAL A 134 -9.98 -7.90 -4.44
C VAL A 134 -10.96 -6.98 -3.74
N PHE A 135 -12.25 -7.29 -3.82
CA PHE A 135 -13.33 -6.60 -3.13
C PHE A 135 -14.07 -7.57 -2.23
N ASP A 136 -14.55 -7.07 -1.09
CA ASP A 136 -15.46 -7.80 -0.22
C ASP A 136 -16.80 -8.02 -0.90
N HIS A 137 -17.31 -9.24 -0.79
CA HIS A 137 -18.68 -9.53 -1.14
C HIS A 137 -19.62 -9.15 0.03
N PRO A 138 -20.84 -8.65 -0.22
CA PRO A 138 -21.82 -8.34 0.83
C PRO A 138 -22.11 -9.49 1.81
N THR A 139 -22.02 -10.73 1.33
CA THR A 139 -22.22 -11.94 2.15
C THR A 139 -20.92 -12.53 2.71
N GLY A 140 -19.77 -11.88 2.53
CA GLY A 140 -18.46 -12.43 2.90
C GLY A 140 -18.31 -12.78 4.39
N ARG A 141 -19.04 -12.08 5.26
CA ARG A 141 -18.99 -12.29 6.72
C ARG A 141 -19.81 -13.48 7.21
N SER A 142 -20.59 -14.12 6.34
CA SER A 142 -21.60 -15.11 6.74
C SER A 142 -21.02 -16.28 7.54
N SER A 143 -19.86 -16.80 7.11
CA SER A 143 -19.16 -17.89 7.80
C SER A 143 -18.71 -17.50 9.21
N ARG A 144 -18.12 -16.31 9.36
CA ARG A 144 -17.64 -15.79 10.65
C ARG A 144 -18.80 -15.43 11.57
N LEU A 145 -19.90 -14.88 11.05
CA LEU A 145 -21.11 -14.60 11.82
C LEU A 145 -21.79 -15.88 12.36
N ALA A 146 -21.67 -16.99 11.65
CA ALA A 146 -22.16 -18.29 12.13
C ALA A 146 -21.38 -18.80 13.36
N VAL A 147 -20.10 -18.43 13.48
CA VAL A 147 -19.24 -18.78 14.63
C VAL A 147 -19.36 -17.75 15.75
N SER A 148 -19.38 -16.46 15.40
CA SER A 148 -19.44 -15.35 16.34
C SER A 148 -20.45 -14.31 15.88
N THR A 149 -21.59 -14.26 16.55
CA THR A 149 -22.68 -13.33 16.24
C THR A 149 -22.33 -11.86 16.50
N SER A 150 -21.26 -11.58 17.24
CA SER A 150 -20.77 -10.21 17.49
C SER A 150 -19.75 -9.73 16.46
N TYR A 151 -19.34 -10.58 15.51
CA TYR A 151 -18.31 -10.27 14.54
C TYR A 151 -18.70 -9.11 13.61
N LYS A 152 -17.93 -8.03 13.62
CA LYS A 152 -18.12 -6.80 12.82
C LYS A 152 -19.54 -6.18 12.91
N THR A 153 -20.37 -6.55 13.88
CA THR A 153 -21.78 -6.09 13.96
C THR A 153 -21.93 -4.65 14.42
N HIS A 154 -20.92 -4.11 15.10
CA HIS A 154 -20.87 -2.70 15.50
C HIS A 154 -20.53 -1.76 14.33
N ARG A 155 -20.10 -2.29 13.17
CA ARG A 155 -19.77 -1.48 12.00
C ARG A 155 -21.06 -0.97 11.36
N SER A 156 -21.15 0.34 11.14
CA SER A 156 -22.29 0.94 10.43
C SER A 156 -22.38 0.43 9.01
N HIS A 157 -23.60 0.41 8.46
CA HIS A 157 -23.78 0.12 7.04
C HIS A 157 -23.08 1.20 6.21
N PRO A 158 -22.39 0.83 5.12
CA PRO A 158 -21.74 1.80 4.25
C PRO A 158 -22.78 2.80 3.69
N PRO A 159 -22.45 4.10 3.62
CA PRO A 159 -23.29 5.08 2.96
C PRO A 159 -23.62 4.70 1.51
N LEU A 160 -24.81 5.02 1.02
CA LEU A 160 -25.24 4.67 -0.34
C LEU A 160 -24.30 5.23 -1.42
N ASP A 161 -23.83 6.48 -1.26
CA ASP A 161 -22.91 7.11 -2.20
C ASP A 161 -21.51 6.43 -2.22
N PHE A 162 -21.13 5.77 -1.12
CA PHE A 162 -19.93 4.94 -1.07
C PHE A 162 -20.15 3.62 -1.83
N VAL A 163 -21.29 2.96 -1.64
CA VAL A 163 -21.64 1.72 -2.36
C VAL A 163 -21.66 1.96 -3.87
N GLU A 164 -22.23 3.07 -4.33
CA GLU A 164 -22.22 3.44 -5.75
C GLU A 164 -20.79 3.68 -6.28
N GLN A 165 -19.95 4.39 -5.52
CA GLN A 165 -18.55 4.59 -5.88
C GLN A 165 -17.75 3.28 -5.90
N MET A 166 -18.08 2.31 -5.04
CA MET A 166 -17.49 0.97 -5.04
C MET A 166 -17.80 0.22 -6.34
N GLN A 167 -19.04 0.28 -6.82
CA GLN A 167 -19.41 -0.33 -8.11
C GLN A 167 -18.69 0.36 -9.27
N LYS A 168 -18.61 1.69 -9.25
CA LYS A 168 -17.82 2.47 -10.23
C LYS A 168 -16.33 2.10 -10.18
N ALA A 169 -15.78 1.77 -9.01
CA ALA A 169 -14.39 1.33 -8.86
C ALA A 169 -14.15 -0.05 -9.49
N LYS A 170 -15.07 -1.00 -9.33
CA LYS A 170 -15.01 -2.31 -10.01
C LYS A 170 -15.06 -2.16 -11.54
N ALA A 171 -15.95 -1.31 -12.04
CA ALA A 171 -16.04 -0.99 -13.47
C ALA A 171 -14.77 -0.31 -13.99
N LEU A 172 -14.18 0.61 -13.20
CA LEU A 172 -12.89 1.23 -13.52
C LEU A 172 -11.76 0.19 -13.60
N CYS A 173 -11.69 -0.76 -12.67
CA CYS A 173 -10.72 -1.85 -12.74
C CYS A 173 -10.83 -2.61 -14.06
N ALA A 174 -12.04 -3.03 -14.43
CA ALA A 174 -12.29 -3.73 -15.69
C ALA A 174 -11.87 -2.88 -16.92
N ALA A 175 -12.19 -1.58 -16.93
CA ALA A 175 -11.81 -0.66 -17.99
C ALA A 175 -10.28 -0.46 -18.11
N LEU A 176 -9.55 -0.58 -17.00
CA LEU A 176 -8.08 -0.54 -16.98
C LEU A 176 -7.43 -1.88 -17.35
N GLY A 177 -8.22 -2.91 -17.66
CA GLY A 177 -7.73 -4.27 -17.90
C GLY A 177 -7.25 -4.99 -16.64
N LEU A 178 -7.65 -4.51 -15.46
CA LEU A 178 -7.40 -5.18 -14.18
C LEU A 178 -8.53 -6.16 -13.88
N LEU A 179 -8.22 -7.23 -13.14
CA LEU A 179 -9.20 -8.22 -12.72
C LEU A 179 -9.81 -7.83 -11.36
N PRO A 180 -11.07 -7.36 -11.29
CA PRO A 180 -11.78 -7.19 -10.03
C PRO A 180 -12.29 -8.56 -9.55
N LEU A 181 -11.74 -9.05 -8.45
CA LEU A 181 -12.14 -10.30 -7.81
C LEU A 181 -13.11 -10.01 -6.65
N GLU A 182 -14.22 -10.72 -6.64
CA GLU A 182 -15.22 -10.70 -5.58
C GLU A 182 -15.87 -12.07 -5.56
N VAL A 183 -15.88 -12.72 -4.39
CA VAL A 183 -16.35 -14.11 -4.27
C VAL A 183 -17.49 -14.17 -3.27
N GLU A 184 -18.62 -14.71 -3.71
CA GLU A 184 -19.80 -14.86 -2.85
C GLU A 184 -19.50 -15.70 -1.61
N GLY A 185 -19.93 -15.23 -0.44
CA GLY A 185 -19.78 -15.93 0.83
C GLY A 185 -18.37 -15.91 1.43
N VAL A 186 -17.41 -15.23 0.81
CA VAL A 186 -16.00 -15.19 1.24
C VAL A 186 -15.56 -13.75 1.50
N GLU A 187 -14.78 -13.48 2.55
CA GLU A 187 -14.22 -12.15 2.80
C GLU A 187 -13.08 -11.84 1.83
N GLY A 188 -12.86 -10.55 1.54
CA GLY A 188 -11.74 -10.13 0.70
C GLY A 188 -10.39 -10.62 1.23
N ASP A 189 -10.22 -10.63 2.55
CA ASP A 189 -9.01 -11.10 3.22
C ASP A 189 -8.70 -12.58 2.91
N ASP A 190 -9.73 -13.44 2.89
CA ASP A 190 -9.58 -14.87 2.57
C ASP A 190 -9.22 -15.07 1.09
N VAL A 191 -9.82 -14.27 0.19
CA VAL A 191 -9.48 -14.29 -1.24
C VAL A 191 -8.01 -13.85 -1.43
N ILE A 192 -7.56 -12.80 -0.75
CA ILE A 192 -6.17 -12.34 -0.78
C ILE A 192 -5.24 -13.43 -0.24
N ALA A 193 -5.55 -14.00 0.92
CA ALA A 193 -4.76 -15.07 1.52
C ALA A 193 -4.65 -16.30 0.60
N THR A 194 -5.75 -16.70 -0.04
CA THR A 194 -5.78 -17.82 -1.00
C THR A 194 -4.93 -17.55 -2.23
N LEU A 195 -4.97 -16.33 -2.78
CA LEU A 195 -4.12 -15.96 -3.91
C LEU A 195 -2.64 -16.00 -3.53
N VAL A 196 -2.29 -15.45 -2.38
CA VAL A 196 -0.90 -15.43 -1.88
C VAL A 196 -0.42 -16.85 -1.62
N ASP A 197 -1.22 -17.70 -0.97
CA ASP A 197 -0.90 -19.09 -0.71
C ASP A 197 -0.59 -19.85 -2.01
N ARG A 198 -1.49 -19.80 -3.00
CA ARG A 198 -1.29 -20.46 -4.29
C ARG A 198 -0.06 -19.97 -5.03
N LEU A 199 0.17 -18.65 -5.03
CA LEU A 199 1.35 -18.07 -5.66
C LEU A 199 2.63 -18.45 -4.90
N CYS A 200 2.57 -18.67 -3.58
CA CYS A 200 3.71 -19.16 -2.79
C CYS A 200 3.91 -20.69 -2.86
N GLY A 201 3.05 -21.43 -3.59
CA GLY A 201 3.13 -22.88 -3.74
C GLY A 201 2.36 -23.69 -2.69
N GLY A 202 1.47 -23.04 -1.93
CA GLY A 202 0.45 -23.72 -1.13
C GLY A 202 -0.44 -24.59 -2.01
N ASP A 203 -0.71 -25.81 -1.55
CA ASP A 203 -1.36 -26.93 -2.28
C ASP A 203 -0.52 -27.74 -3.27
N THR A 204 0.74 -27.99 -2.92
CA THR A 204 1.60 -28.97 -3.63
C THR A 204 1.51 -30.42 -3.08
N GLN A 205 0.63 -30.74 -2.12
CA GLN A 205 0.53 -32.13 -1.59
C GLN A 205 -0.75 -32.90 -1.95
N GLN A 206 -1.91 -32.25 -2.14
CA GLN A 206 -3.15 -32.99 -2.51
C GLN A 206 -3.43 -33.01 -4.03
N GLN A 207 -3.02 -31.99 -4.79
CA GLN A 207 -3.27 -31.94 -6.24
C GLN A 207 -2.25 -32.73 -7.09
N GLN A 208 -1.07 -33.05 -6.52
CA GLN A 208 -0.02 -33.77 -7.26
C GLN A 208 -0.30 -35.25 -7.49
N GLN A 209 -1.21 -35.89 -6.74
CA GLN A 209 -1.55 -37.30 -6.98
C GLN A 209 -2.54 -37.49 -8.15
N GLN A 210 -3.32 -36.47 -8.54
CA GLN A 210 -4.25 -36.57 -9.68
C GLN A 210 -3.68 -35.98 -10.99
N GLN A 211 -2.67 -35.11 -10.92
CA GLN A 211 -2.11 -34.45 -12.11
C GLN A 211 -0.86 -35.14 -12.71
N GLN A 212 -0.45 -36.30 -12.18
CA GLN A 212 0.72 -37.06 -12.65
C GLN A 212 0.59 -37.65 -14.07
N GLN A 213 -0.55 -37.52 -14.76
CA GLN A 213 -0.71 -37.99 -16.14
C GLN A 213 -0.83 -36.89 -17.20
N GLN A 214 -0.79 -35.59 -16.85
CA GLN A 214 -0.90 -34.50 -17.84
C GLN A 214 0.23 -33.45 -17.83
N HIS A 215 1.13 -33.45 -16.85
CA HIS A 215 2.14 -32.39 -16.66
C HIS A 215 3.52 -32.66 -17.28
N GLN A 216 3.60 -33.19 -18.49
CA GLN A 216 4.88 -33.27 -19.23
C GLN A 216 5.10 -32.18 -20.28
N GLN A 217 4.20 -31.18 -20.43
CA GLN A 217 4.34 -30.17 -21.50
C GLN A 217 4.23 -28.68 -21.08
N GLN A 218 4.20 -28.33 -19.79
CA GLN A 218 4.10 -26.91 -19.37
C GLN A 218 5.24 -26.45 -18.44
N GLN A 219 6.49 -26.78 -18.78
CA GLN A 219 7.66 -26.21 -18.10
C GLN A 219 8.33 -25.15 -19.00
N GLN A 220 7.71 -23.98 -19.11
CA GLN A 220 8.37 -22.74 -19.56
C GLN A 220 7.53 -21.47 -19.36
N GLN A 221 6.54 -21.47 -18.47
CA GLN A 221 5.90 -20.22 -18.02
C GLN A 221 6.62 -19.73 -16.77
N GLY A 222 7.15 -18.50 -16.81
CA GLY A 222 7.83 -17.89 -15.67
C GLY A 222 6.92 -17.88 -14.44
N GLU A 223 7.48 -18.27 -13.29
CA GLU A 223 6.73 -18.37 -12.03
C GLU A 223 6.22 -16.97 -11.64
N LEU A 224 4.90 -16.81 -11.59
CA LEU A 224 4.27 -15.63 -11.02
C LEU A 224 4.26 -15.80 -9.52
N LEU A 225 4.74 -14.80 -8.83
CA LEU A 225 4.88 -14.89 -7.39
C LEU A 225 4.44 -13.56 -6.75
N PRO A 226 3.86 -13.57 -5.55
CA PRO A 226 3.29 -12.39 -4.95
C PRO A 226 4.41 -11.59 -4.27
N ASP A 227 4.82 -10.49 -4.88
CA ASP A 227 5.78 -9.59 -4.26
C ASP A 227 5.10 -8.66 -3.25
N PHE A 228 3.87 -8.21 -3.55
CA PHE A 228 3.23 -7.15 -2.78
C PHE A 228 1.74 -7.36 -2.56
N ILE A 229 1.32 -7.12 -1.32
CA ILE A 229 -0.08 -6.96 -0.93
C ILE A 229 -0.32 -5.49 -0.60
N ALA A 230 -1.06 -4.78 -1.44
CA ALA A 230 -1.39 -3.37 -1.22
C ALA A 230 -2.68 -3.27 -0.40
N THR A 231 -2.52 -3.14 0.90
CA THR A 231 -3.62 -3.03 1.88
C THR A 231 -3.26 -2.01 2.96
N VAL A 232 -4.26 -1.63 3.76
CA VAL A 232 -4.04 -0.95 5.04
C VAL A 232 -4.54 -1.77 6.22
N ASP A 233 -5.07 -2.97 5.95
CA ASP A 233 -5.50 -3.89 6.99
C ASP A 233 -4.28 -4.55 7.65
N LYS A 234 -4.26 -4.52 8.98
CA LYS A 234 -3.21 -5.11 9.80
C LYS A 234 -3.33 -6.64 9.82
N ASP A 235 -4.51 -7.20 9.58
CA ASP A 235 -4.74 -8.64 9.71
C ASP A 235 -4.00 -9.41 8.61
N LEU A 236 -3.81 -8.79 7.45
CA LEU A 236 -3.03 -9.33 6.34
C LEU A 236 -1.51 -9.35 6.62
N LEU A 237 -1.02 -8.72 7.69
CA LEU A 237 0.39 -8.85 8.11
C LEU A 237 0.76 -10.31 8.43
N GLN A 238 -0.23 -11.16 8.80
CA GLN A 238 0.00 -12.58 9.05
C GLN A 238 0.56 -13.32 7.82
N LEU A 239 0.26 -12.83 6.60
CA LEU A 239 0.73 -13.43 5.35
C LEU A 239 2.24 -13.26 5.14
N LEU A 240 2.90 -12.40 5.93
CA LEU A 240 4.36 -12.34 5.96
C LEU A 240 5.00 -13.64 6.46
N ARG A 241 4.21 -14.58 7.04
CA ARG A 241 4.69 -15.92 7.44
C ARG A 241 5.26 -16.74 6.28
N TYR A 242 4.78 -16.53 5.04
CA TYR A 242 5.29 -17.25 3.87
C TYR A 242 6.79 -16.97 3.61
N ASN A 243 7.31 -15.86 4.11
CA ASN A 243 8.74 -15.52 4.01
C ASN A 243 9.65 -16.47 4.80
N TYR A 244 9.11 -17.23 5.78
CA TYR A 244 9.85 -18.24 6.52
C TYR A 244 9.81 -19.62 5.86
N GLN A 245 8.72 -19.95 5.16
CA GLN A 245 8.48 -21.27 4.58
C GLN A 245 9.17 -21.45 3.22
N SER A 246 9.36 -20.35 2.47
CA SER A 246 9.93 -20.38 1.13
C SER A 246 11.26 -19.60 1.03
N PRO A 247 12.31 -19.95 1.82
CA PRO A 247 13.56 -19.18 1.86
C PRO A 247 14.34 -19.20 0.53
N ARG A 248 13.99 -20.10 -0.39
CA ARG A 248 14.68 -20.31 -1.68
C ARG A 248 13.98 -19.71 -2.89
N ARG A 249 12.74 -19.21 -2.77
CA ARG A 249 12.03 -18.56 -3.88
C ARG A 249 11.85 -17.07 -3.57
N SER A 250 12.36 -16.24 -4.48
CA SER A 250 12.01 -14.82 -4.54
C SER A 250 10.81 -14.71 -5.44
N PRO A 251 9.75 -14.01 -5.01
CA PRO A 251 9.65 -12.94 -4.06
C PRO A 251 9.26 -13.32 -2.64
N ARG A 252 9.62 -12.39 -1.77
CA ARG A 252 9.13 -12.25 -0.42
C ARG A 252 7.83 -11.47 -0.45
N VAL A 253 6.79 -12.03 0.16
CA VAL A 253 5.54 -11.31 0.41
C VAL A 253 5.87 -10.06 1.21
N SER A 254 5.46 -8.89 0.73
CA SER A 254 5.61 -7.61 1.42
C SER A 254 4.27 -6.87 1.42
N LEU A 255 3.95 -6.13 2.49
CA LEU A 255 2.76 -5.29 2.49
C LEU A 255 3.11 -3.86 2.06
N LEU A 256 2.38 -3.31 1.09
CA LEU A 256 2.53 -1.93 0.64
C LEU A 256 1.51 -1.04 1.36
N ALA A 257 1.93 -0.39 2.44
CA ALA A 257 1.10 0.47 3.27
C ALA A 257 0.85 1.83 2.61
N LEU A 258 -0.20 1.91 1.79
CA LEU A 258 -0.54 3.12 1.03
C LEU A 258 -0.83 4.34 1.91
N HIS A 259 -1.33 4.13 3.14
CA HIS A 259 -1.56 5.21 4.12
C HIS A 259 -0.26 5.78 4.71
N ARG A 260 0.85 5.03 4.66
CA ARG A 260 2.19 5.44 5.13
C ARG A 260 3.07 5.84 3.96
N GLN A 261 2.53 6.64 3.04
CA GLN A 261 3.23 7.04 1.82
C GLN A 261 3.82 5.86 1.05
N GLY A 262 3.13 4.70 1.04
CA GLY A 262 3.58 3.47 0.39
C GLY A 262 4.85 2.86 1.00
N GLN A 263 5.01 2.93 2.32
CA GLN A 263 6.01 2.18 3.07
C GLN A 263 5.82 0.67 2.83
N LEU A 264 6.92 -0.06 2.70
CA LEU A 264 6.91 -1.52 2.69
C LEU A 264 6.99 -2.03 4.13
N LEU A 265 6.06 -2.91 4.50
CA LEU A 265 6.05 -3.60 5.78
C LEU A 265 6.50 -5.04 5.57
N ASP A 266 7.47 -5.46 6.36
CA ASP A 266 8.08 -6.77 6.33
C ASP A 266 7.94 -7.49 7.70
N THR A 267 8.60 -8.63 7.84
CA THR A 267 8.56 -9.40 9.09
C THR A 267 9.16 -8.62 10.27
N GLN A 268 10.11 -7.72 10.04
CA GLN A 268 10.71 -6.90 11.09
C GLN A 268 9.72 -5.87 11.62
N PHE A 269 8.92 -5.26 10.74
CA PHE A 269 7.83 -4.37 11.16
C PHE A 269 6.88 -5.06 12.15
N VAL A 270 6.52 -6.33 11.92
CA VAL A 270 5.65 -7.08 12.83
C VAL A 270 6.29 -7.27 14.21
N ARG A 271 7.59 -7.60 14.24
CA ARG A 271 8.34 -7.76 15.49
C ARG A 271 8.42 -6.45 16.26
N ASP A 272 8.69 -5.35 15.58
CA ASP A 272 8.84 -4.04 16.20
C ASP A 272 7.50 -3.51 16.74
N GLU A 273 6.41 -3.68 15.97
CA GLU A 273 5.09 -3.14 16.30
C GLU A 273 4.34 -4.03 17.33
N TYR A 274 4.35 -5.35 17.13
CA TYR A 274 3.54 -6.29 17.92
C TYR A 274 4.36 -7.15 18.89
N GLY A 275 5.69 -7.22 18.74
CA GLY A 275 6.55 -8.04 19.59
C GLY A 275 6.34 -9.56 19.45
N VAL A 276 5.76 -9.99 18.33
CA VAL A 276 5.51 -11.40 17.97
C VAL A 276 5.93 -11.65 16.52
N GLU A 277 6.00 -12.90 16.11
CA GLU A 277 6.23 -13.26 14.71
C GLU A 277 4.95 -13.17 13.86
N PRO A 278 5.04 -12.98 12.53
CA PRO A 278 3.88 -12.97 11.64
C PRO A 278 2.93 -14.17 11.77
N HIS A 279 3.46 -15.38 11.97
CA HIS A 279 2.63 -16.58 12.15
C HIS A 279 1.87 -16.59 13.49
N GLN A 280 2.32 -15.80 14.48
CA GLN A 280 1.72 -15.67 15.80
C GLN A 280 0.68 -14.54 15.89
N LEU A 281 0.51 -13.72 14.83
CA LEU A 281 -0.39 -12.57 14.86
C LEU A 281 -1.84 -12.97 15.13
N LEU A 282 -2.29 -14.08 14.55
CA LEU A 282 -3.65 -14.59 14.76
C LEU A 282 -3.88 -14.96 16.23
N ASP A 283 -2.93 -15.66 16.83
CA ASP A 283 -2.98 -16.05 18.23
C ASP A 283 -2.91 -14.82 19.14
N PHE A 284 -2.04 -13.86 18.79
CA PHE A 284 -1.92 -12.60 19.50
C PHE A 284 -3.24 -11.82 19.51
N PHE A 285 -3.90 -11.65 18.37
CA PHE A 285 -5.20 -10.96 18.31
C PHE A 285 -6.33 -11.79 18.94
N SER A 286 -6.26 -13.12 18.91
CA SER A 286 -7.22 -13.97 19.62
C SER A 286 -7.12 -13.81 21.14
N LEU A 287 -5.89 -13.67 21.66
CA LEU A 287 -5.63 -13.44 23.08
C LEU A 287 -5.98 -12.02 23.54
N VAL A 288 -5.55 -11.01 22.79
CA VAL A 288 -5.70 -9.59 23.17
C VAL A 288 -7.07 -9.03 22.82
N GLY A 289 -7.70 -9.57 21.78
CA GLY A 289 -8.89 -9.03 21.16
C GLY A 289 -8.58 -8.09 19.99
N ASP A 290 -9.61 -7.85 19.18
CA ASP A 290 -9.62 -6.91 18.09
C ASP A 290 -10.90 -6.09 18.09
N ARG A 291 -10.78 -4.83 18.49
CA ARG A 291 -11.93 -3.92 18.53
C ARG A 291 -12.50 -3.64 17.14
N ALA A 292 -11.68 -3.57 16.08
CA ALA A 292 -12.16 -3.28 14.73
C ALA A 292 -13.09 -4.38 14.20
N ASP A 293 -12.87 -5.61 14.66
CA ASP A 293 -13.64 -6.79 14.32
C ASP A 293 -14.67 -7.20 15.39
N GLY A 294 -14.66 -6.53 16.54
CA GLY A 294 -15.55 -6.85 17.66
C GLY A 294 -15.13 -8.11 18.41
N ILE A 295 -13.87 -8.53 18.27
CA ILE A 295 -13.26 -9.65 19.00
C ILE A 295 -12.84 -9.13 20.38
N VAL A 296 -13.38 -9.72 21.45
CA VAL A 296 -13.15 -9.25 22.82
C VAL A 296 -11.79 -9.65 23.38
N GLY A 297 -11.26 -10.80 22.94
CA GLY A 297 -10.05 -11.40 23.49
C GLY A 297 -10.28 -12.16 24.79
N CYS A 298 -9.19 -12.67 25.38
CA CYS A 298 -9.21 -13.42 26.62
C CYS A 298 -9.17 -12.48 27.84
N ARG A 299 -10.06 -12.74 28.81
CA ARG A 299 -10.16 -11.93 30.03
C ARG A 299 -8.84 -11.91 30.79
N GLY A 300 -8.31 -10.71 31.03
CA GLY A 300 -7.08 -10.51 31.79
C GLY A 300 -5.78 -10.68 30.98
N ILE A 301 -5.87 -10.98 29.68
CA ILE A 301 -4.70 -11.14 28.81
C ILE A 301 -4.57 -9.91 27.89
N GLY A 302 -3.76 -8.94 28.32
CA GLY A 302 -3.35 -7.82 27.46
C GLY A 302 -2.13 -8.15 26.61
N ALA A 303 -1.74 -7.23 25.72
CA ALA A 303 -0.62 -7.40 24.79
C ALA A 303 0.71 -7.85 25.44
N ALA A 304 1.01 -7.39 26.65
CA ALA A 304 2.23 -7.81 27.36
C ALA A 304 2.16 -9.27 27.84
N ALA A 305 0.99 -9.72 28.30
CA ALA A 305 0.77 -11.10 28.73
C ALA A 305 0.75 -12.04 27.51
N ALA A 306 0.04 -11.66 26.45
CA ALA A 306 -0.03 -12.43 25.21
C ALA A 306 1.37 -12.66 24.60
N ARG A 307 2.21 -11.62 24.51
CA ARG A 307 3.61 -11.75 24.04
C ARG A 307 4.40 -12.76 24.87
N LYS A 308 4.33 -12.67 26.20
CA LYS A 308 5.04 -13.60 27.09
C LYS A 308 4.58 -15.03 26.91
N LEU A 309 3.27 -15.26 26.73
CA LEU A 309 2.73 -16.59 26.46
C LEU A 309 3.25 -17.12 25.12
N LEU A 310 3.14 -16.35 24.04
CA LEU A 310 3.56 -16.79 22.70
C LEU A 310 5.08 -16.97 22.58
N GLN A 311 5.88 -16.24 23.35
CA GLN A 311 7.31 -16.49 23.48
C GLN A 311 7.63 -17.80 24.20
N ALA A 312 6.73 -18.26 25.08
CA ALA A 312 6.91 -19.48 25.86
C ALA A 312 6.38 -20.74 25.14
N VAL A 313 5.28 -20.62 24.38
CA VAL A 313 4.58 -21.78 23.79
C VAL A 313 4.47 -21.78 22.26
N GLU A 314 5.09 -20.83 21.55
CA GLU A 314 5.10 -20.66 20.08
C GLU A 314 3.72 -20.42 19.44
N SER A 315 2.68 -21.18 19.82
CA SER A 315 1.29 -21.06 19.36
C SER A 315 0.28 -21.25 20.51
N LEU A 316 -1.00 -21.02 20.22
CA LEU A 316 -2.13 -21.28 21.13
C LEU A 316 -2.52 -22.76 21.29
N GLU A 317 -2.28 -23.60 20.27
CA GLU A 317 -2.54 -25.05 20.29
C GLU A 317 -1.58 -25.80 21.23
#